data_AF-A0A3D2URN2-F1
#
_entry.id   AF-A0A3D2URN2-F1
#
_cell.length_a   1.000
_cell.length_b   1.000
_cell.length_c   1.000
_cell.angle_alpha   90.00
_cell.angle_beta   90.00
_cell.angle_gamma   90.00
#
_symmetry.space_group_name_H-M   'P 1'
#
loop_
_entity.id
_entity.type
_entity.pdbx_description
1 polymer ?
#
loop_
_entity_poly.entity_id
_entity_poly.type
_entity_poly.pdbx_seq_one_letter_code
_entity_poly.pdbx_strand_id
1 'polypeptide(L)'
;SVPTEDLAASFQQAVIDVLFKKTINAAREFGAKEILVAGGVSANKHLRQTFKSQTEFPVHIPPLSLCTDNAAMIASAGYFRYALGYESNLEMDVLATYPLS
;
A
#
# COMPACT_ATOMS: atom_id res chain seq x y z
N SER A 1 -4.51 -33.36 12.95
CA SER A 1 -4.63 -31.89 12.99
C SER A 1 -3.61 -31.31 12.02
N VAL A 2 -3.91 -30.19 11.37
CA VAL A 2 -2.92 -29.49 10.52
C VAL A 2 -1.98 -28.69 11.43
N PRO A 3 -0.67 -28.68 11.19
CA PRO A 3 0.28 -27.82 11.93
C PRO A 3 -0.06 -26.33 11.79
N THR A 4 0.15 -25.55 12.85
CA THR A 4 -0.22 -24.12 12.87
C THR A 4 0.63 -23.31 11.90
N GLU A 5 1.89 -23.69 11.74
CA GLU A 5 2.85 -23.12 10.79
C GLU A 5 2.40 -23.30 9.34
N ASP A 6 1.92 -24.48 8.98
CA ASP A 6 1.42 -24.79 7.63
C ASP A 6 0.12 -24.03 7.33
N LEU A 7 -0.75 -23.93 8.34
CA LEU A 7 -1.98 -23.15 8.23
C LEU A 7 -1.68 -21.65 8.05
N ALA A 8 -0.75 -21.09 8.82
CA ALA A 8 -0.36 -19.68 8.71
C ALA A 8 0.32 -19.38 7.36
N ALA A 9 1.19 -20.27 6.89
CA ALA A 9 1.89 -20.12 5.62
C ALA A 9 0.90 -20.19 4.44
N SER A 10 0.00 -21.17 4.42
CA SER A 10 -1.01 -21.31 3.37
C SER A 10 -1.99 -20.14 3.35
N PHE A 11 -2.42 -19.63 4.52
CA PHE A 11 -3.23 -18.41 4.59
C PHE A 11 -2.49 -17.20 4.04
N GLN A 12 -1.23 -16.98 4.45
CA GLN A 12 -0.40 -15.89 3.95
C GLN A 12 -0.25 -15.95 2.43
N GLN A 13 0.03 -17.14 1.88
CA GLN A 13 0.15 -17.35 0.44
C GLN A 13 -1.15 -16.99 -0.28
N ALA A 14 -2.29 -17.48 0.20
CA ALA A 14 -3.59 -17.21 -0.41
C ALA A 14 -3.92 -15.70 -0.46
N VAL A 15 -3.61 -14.96 0.62
CA VAL A 15 -3.79 -13.50 0.65
C VAL A 15 -2.87 -12.81 -0.37
N ILE A 16 -1.59 -13.19 -0.41
CA ILE A 16 -0.60 -12.62 -1.32
C ILE A 16 -0.99 -12.87 -2.78
N ASP A 17 -1.44 -14.07 -3.12
CA ASP A 17 -1.85 -14.43 -4.49
C ASP A 17 -3.00 -13.56 -4.97
N VAL A 18 -4.00 -13.32 -4.11
CA VAL A 18 -5.14 -12.46 -4.44
C VAL A 18 -4.70 -11.01 -4.65
N LEU A 19 -3.89 -10.47 -3.73
CA LEU A 19 -3.39 -9.09 -3.82
C LEU A 19 -2.56 -8.91 -5.10
N PHE A 20 -1.57 -9.79 -5.32
CA PHE A 20 -0.70 -9.73 -6.48
C PHE A 20 -1.48 -9.80 -7.79
N LYS A 21 -2.34 -10.82 -7.95
CA LYS A 21 -3.11 -11.00 -9.19
C LYS A 21 -4.04 -9.82 -9.48
N LYS A 22 -4.74 -9.31 -8.47
CA LYS A 22 -5.63 -8.16 -8.64
C LYS A 22 -4.87 -6.89 -8.97
N THR A 23 -3.74 -6.62 -8.32
CA THR A 23 -2.93 -5.44 -8.59
C THR A 23 -2.33 -5.47 -10.01
N ILE A 24 -1.78 -6.60 -10.47
CA ILE A 24 -1.24 -6.72 -11.83
C ILE A 24 -2.34 -6.56 -12.88
N ASN A 25 -3.51 -7.17 -12.66
CA ASN A 25 -4.64 -7.01 -13.57
C ASN A 25 -5.11 -5.54 -13.65
N ALA A 26 -5.24 -4.86 -12.51
CA ALA A 26 -5.61 -3.45 -12.48
C ALA A 26 -4.53 -2.58 -13.17
N ALA A 27 -3.25 -2.85 -12.91
CA ALA A 27 -2.16 -2.11 -13.56
C ALA A 27 -2.22 -2.22 -15.09
N ARG A 28 -2.50 -3.41 -15.62
CA ARG A 28 -2.73 -3.63 -17.07
C ARG A 28 -3.98 -2.91 -17.58
N GLU A 29 -5.10 -3.07 -16.88
CA GLU A 29 -6.40 -2.52 -17.26
C GLU A 29 -6.38 -0.98 -17.34
N PHE A 30 -5.77 -0.33 -16.37
CA PHE A 30 -5.70 1.12 -16.28
C PHE A 30 -4.45 1.72 -16.96
N GLY A 31 -3.61 0.89 -17.61
CA GLY A 31 -2.38 1.35 -18.26
C GLY A 31 -1.42 2.04 -17.28
N ALA A 32 -1.30 1.52 -16.06
CA ALA A 32 -0.45 2.08 -15.03
C ALA A 32 1.03 2.05 -15.46
N LYS A 33 1.78 3.09 -15.09
CA LYS A 33 3.21 3.19 -15.39
C LYS A 33 4.08 2.42 -14.41
N GLU A 34 3.62 2.28 -13.17
CA GLU A 34 4.35 1.68 -12.05
C GLU A 34 3.37 1.26 -10.94
N ILE A 35 3.85 0.42 -10.03
CA ILE A 35 3.10 -0.10 -8.89
C ILE A 35 3.77 0.37 -7.60
N LEU A 36 3.00 1.00 -6.71
CA LEU A 36 3.41 1.34 -5.35
C LEU A 36 2.74 0.38 -4.36
N VAL A 37 3.53 -0.33 -3.56
CA VAL A 37 3.03 -1.20 -2.48
C VAL A 37 3.34 -0.56 -1.13
N ALA A 38 2.32 0.02 -0.49
CA ALA A 38 2.44 0.76 0.78
C ALA A 38 1.40 0.31 1.82
N GLY A 39 1.48 0.85 3.04
CA GLY A 39 0.61 0.49 4.17
C GLY A 39 1.15 -0.69 5.00
N GLY A 40 0.55 -0.96 6.16
CA GLY A 40 1.10 -1.89 7.15
C GLY A 40 1.34 -3.31 6.61
N VAL A 41 0.45 -3.82 5.75
CA VAL A 41 0.58 -5.15 5.13
C VAL A 41 1.78 -5.23 4.19
N SER A 42 2.20 -4.10 3.59
CA SER A 42 3.42 -4.03 2.77
C SER A 42 4.70 -4.32 3.56
N ALA A 43 4.66 -4.35 4.90
CA ALA A 43 5.79 -4.80 5.72
C ALA A 43 6.05 -6.32 5.60
N ASN A 44 5.10 -7.10 5.07
CA ASN A 44 5.25 -8.53 4.86
C ASN A 44 6.37 -8.84 3.84
N LYS A 45 7.38 -9.61 4.26
CA LYS A 45 8.56 -9.93 3.43
C LYS A 45 8.21 -10.74 2.18
N HIS A 46 7.31 -11.72 2.32
CA HIS A 46 6.91 -12.59 1.20
C HIS A 46 6.14 -11.79 0.14
N LEU A 47 5.20 -10.94 0.56
CA LEU A 47 4.49 -10.01 -0.32
C LEU A 47 5.47 -9.12 -1.10
N ARG A 48 6.47 -8.53 -0.41
CA ARG A 48 7.50 -7.70 -1.06
C ARG A 48 8.28 -8.47 -2.11
N GLN A 49 8.66 -9.71 -1.82
CA GLN A 49 9.41 -10.56 -2.74
C GLN A 49 8.57 -10.89 -3.97
N THR A 50 7.31 -11.30 -3.79
CA THR A 50 6.38 -11.61 -4.90
C THR A 50 6.20 -10.43 -5.84
N PHE A 51 6.01 -9.22 -5.32
CA PHE A 51 5.89 -8.03 -6.17
C PHE A 51 7.22 -7.63 -6.83
N LYS A 52 8.36 -7.83 -6.15
CA LYS A 52 9.68 -7.53 -6.73
C LYS A 52 10.15 -8.56 -7.78
N SER A 53 9.61 -9.78 -7.76
CA SER A 53 10.03 -10.84 -8.68
C SER A 53 9.39 -10.75 -10.07
N GLN A 54 8.28 -10.03 -10.22
CA GLN A 54 7.72 -9.77 -11.55
C GLN A 54 8.52 -8.69 -12.29
N THR A 55 8.38 -8.65 -13.61
CA THR A 55 9.19 -7.79 -14.50
C THR A 55 8.35 -6.89 -15.42
N GLU A 56 7.03 -6.92 -15.28
CA GLU A 56 6.10 -6.20 -16.15
C GLU A 56 5.97 -4.72 -15.78
N PHE A 57 5.99 -4.41 -14.48
CA PHE A 57 5.88 -3.05 -13.96
C PHE A 57 7.06 -2.70 -13.04
N PRO A 58 7.58 -1.47 -13.08
CA PRO A 58 8.39 -0.93 -12.01
C PRO A 58 7.62 -0.99 -10.68
N VAL A 59 8.26 -1.47 -9.63
CA VAL A 59 7.65 -1.62 -8.30
C VAL A 59 8.43 -0.80 -7.27
N HIS A 60 7.69 0.06 -6.56
CA HIS A 60 8.20 0.86 -5.47
C HIS A 60 7.60 0.36 -4.16
N ILE A 61 8.44 0.15 -3.16
CA ILE A 61 8.03 -0.26 -1.82
C ILE A 61 8.82 0.58 -0.80
N PRO A 62 8.17 1.37 0.06
CA PRO A 62 8.88 2.18 1.05
C PRO A 62 9.71 1.31 2.03
N PRO A 63 10.74 1.90 2.67
CA PRO A 63 11.40 1.31 3.83
C PRO A 63 10.38 0.89 4.91
N LEU A 64 10.68 -0.17 5.67
CA LEU A 64 9.75 -0.72 6.68
C LEU A 64 9.30 0.33 7.71
N SER A 65 10.20 1.23 8.10
CA SER A 65 9.91 2.33 9.05
C SER A 65 8.88 3.34 8.54
N LEU A 66 8.57 3.34 7.25
CA LEU A 66 7.61 4.24 6.62
C LEU A 66 6.32 3.53 6.17
N CYS A 67 6.21 2.22 6.37
CA CYS A 67 5.06 1.44 5.88
C CYS A 67 3.87 1.44 6.85
N THR A 68 4.11 1.55 8.15
CA THR A 68 3.08 1.69 9.17
C THR A 68 2.74 3.16 9.40
N ASP A 69 1.59 3.44 10.03
CA ASP A 69 1.14 4.80 10.29
C ASP A 69 2.20 5.59 11.06
N ASN A 70 2.56 6.77 10.53
CA ASN A 70 3.59 7.64 11.09
C ASN A 70 3.34 9.10 10.71
N ALA A 71 3.91 10.03 11.48
CA ALA A 71 3.73 11.47 11.20
C ALA A 71 4.42 11.93 9.91
N ALA A 72 5.45 11.23 9.43
CA ALA A 72 6.17 11.63 8.21
C ALA A 72 5.28 11.53 6.97
N MET A 73 4.39 10.54 6.88
CA MET A 73 3.43 10.44 5.77
C MET A 73 2.43 11.61 5.77
N ILE A 74 1.99 12.04 6.96
CA ILE A 74 1.07 13.17 7.12
C ILE A 74 1.76 14.49 6.75
N ALA A 75 3.00 14.70 7.22
CA ALA A 75 3.79 15.87 6.87
C ALA A 75 4.04 15.96 5.36
N SER A 76 4.41 14.84 4.72
CA SER A 76 4.62 14.78 3.27
C SER A 76 3.33 15.10 2.51
N ALA A 77 2.20 14.50 2.90
CA ALA A 77 0.91 14.77 2.26
C ALA A 77 0.49 16.23 2.43
N GLY A 78 0.67 16.80 3.62
CA GLY A 78 0.40 18.21 3.91
C GLY A 78 1.25 19.15 3.05
N TYR A 79 2.55 18.89 2.94
CA TYR A 79 3.45 19.68 2.09
C TYR A 79 3.01 19.70 0.62
N PHE A 80 2.73 18.53 0.03
CA PHE A 80 2.32 18.47 -1.38
C PHE A 80 0.94 19.11 -1.61
N ARG A 81 -0.01 18.95 -0.68
CA ARG A 81 -1.32 19.62 -0.76
C ARG A 81 -1.16 21.14 -0.69
N TYR A 82 -0.38 21.64 0.26
CA TYR A 82 -0.10 23.07 0.40
C TYR A 82 0.59 23.64 -0.85
N ALA A 83 1.58 22.93 -1.40
CA ALA A 83 2.26 23.33 -2.63
C ALA A 83 1.34 23.40 -3.86
N LEU A 84 0.23 22.65 -3.85
CA LEU A 84 -0.83 22.71 -4.88
C LEU A 84 -1.90 23.77 -4.59
N GLY A 85 -1.75 24.57 -3.53
CA GLY A 85 -2.69 25.63 -3.13
C GLY A 85 -3.89 25.14 -2.31
N TYR A 86 -3.87 23.90 -1.82
CA TYR A 86 -4.92 23.41 -0.91
C TYR A 86 -4.60 23.82 0.53
N GLU A 87 -5.52 24.56 1.14
CA GLU A 87 -5.47 24.95 2.55
C GLU A 87 -6.78 24.56 3.25
N SER A 88 -6.68 24.24 4.54
CA SER A 88 -7.84 23.99 5.40
C SER A 88 -8.14 25.24 6.23
N ASN A 89 -9.43 25.54 6.45
CA ASN A 89 -9.82 26.60 7.36
C ASN A 89 -9.69 26.16 8.83
N LEU A 90 -9.78 27.12 9.76
CA LEU A 90 -9.70 26.85 11.19
C LEU A 90 -10.95 26.14 11.76
N GLU A 91 -12.02 26.05 10.98
CA GLU A 91 -13.28 25.38 11.35
C GLU A 91 -13.28 23.89 10.96
N MET A 92 -12.20 23.38 10.36
CA MET A 92 -12.11 22.00 9.93
C MET A 92 -12.29 21.03 11.11
N ASP A 93 -13.25 20.12 10.96
CA ASP A 93 -13.54 19.07 11.94
C ASP A 93 -12.99 17.69 11.50
N VAL A 94 -12.96 16.74 12.43
CA VAL A 94 -12.53 15.36 12.20
C VAL A 94 -13.70 14.55 11.65
N LEU A 95 -13.47 13.87 10.53
CA LEU A 95 -14.45 12.98 9.92
C LEU A 95 -13.95 11.54 9.98
N ALA A 96 -14.60 10.72 10.81
CA ALA A 96 -14.25 9.30 10.99
C ALA A 96 -14.40 8.49 9.69
N THR A 97 -15.33 8.89 8.83
CA THR A 97 -15.53 8.31 7.50
C THR A 97 -15.29 9.40 6.46
N TYR A 98 -14.03 9.59 6.06
CA TYR A 98 -13.66 10.58 5.06
C TYR A 98 -13.41 9.90 3.70
N PRO A 99 -14.13 10.29 2.63
CA PRO A 99 -13.88 9.75 1.30
C PRO A 99 -12.51 10.23 0.77
N LEU A 100 -11.80 9.36 0.06
CA LEU A 100 -10.49 9.67 -0.55
C LEU A 100 -10.61 10.48 -1.85
N SER A 101 -11.84 10.72 -2.32
CA SER A 101 -12.21 11.53 -3.49
C SER A 101 -13.68 11.92 -3.42
#